data_AF-A0A1V1WY72-F1
#
_entry.id   AF-A0A1V1WY72-F1
#
_cell.length_a   1.000
_cell.length_b   1.000
_cell.length_c   1.000
_cell.angle_alpha   90.00
_cell.angle_beta   90.00
_cell.angle_gamma   90.00
#
_symmetry.space_group_name_H-M   'P 1'
#
loop_
_entity.id
_entity.type
_entity.pdbx_description
1 polymer ?
#
loop_
_entity_poly.entity_id
_entity_poly.type
_entity_poly.pdbx_seq_one_letter_code
_entity_poly.pdbx_strand_id
1 'polypeptide(L)' 'MVSQKLKIAIKLADEPSYKIAHKAGINPSTLSKIVCGIVKVKPGDSRVLRVGEVLGIKPEECFEKGTAI' A
#
# COMPACT_ATOMS: atom_id res chain seq x y z
N MET A 1 -4.05 9.71 0.21
CA MET A 1 -2.73 9.17 0.58
C MET A 1 -2.89 7.72 1.00
N VAL A 2 -1.83 6.91 0.95
CA VAL A 2 -1.89 5.55 1.52
C VAL A 2 -1.84 5.62 3.05
N SER A 3 -2.62 4.77 3.70
CA SER A 3 -2.71 4.72 5.16
C SER A 3 -1.36 4.47 5.81
N GLN A 4 -1.10 5.07 6.96
CA GLN A 4 0.05 4.69 7.79
C GLN A 4 0.00 3.21 8.15
N LYS A 5 -1.19 2.62 8.33
CA LYS A 5 -1.36 1.20 8.60
C LYS A 5 -0.77 0.33 7.48
N LEU A 6 -1.00 0.71 6.22
CA LEU A 6 -0.43 0.02 5.07
C LEU A 6 1.10 0.16 5.03
N LYS A 7 1.64 1.36 5.31
CA LYS A 7 3.09 1.58 5.35
C LYS A 7 3.76 0.74 6.43
N ILE A 8 3.15 0.67 7.61
CA ILE A 8 3.63 -0.14 8.74
C ILE A 8 3.55 -1.63 8.39
N ALA A 9 2.44 -2.09 7.81
CA ALA A 9 2.30 -3.48 7.40
C ALA A 9 3.34 -3.89 6.34
N ILE A 10 3.65 -3.03 5.36
CA ILE A 10 4.73 -3.28 4.39
C ILE A 10 6.09 -3.39 5.10
N LYS A 11 6.31 -2.61 6.16
CA LYS A 11 7.59 -2.58 6.91
C LYS A 11 7.73 -3.72 7.92
N LEU A 12 6.61 -4.18 8.49
CA LEU A 12 6.54 -5.30 9.43
C LEU A 12 6.34 -6.65 8.74
N ALA A 13 6.08 -6.65 7.43
CA ALA A 13 5.99 -7.88 6.66
C ALA A 13 7.33 -8.62 6.72
N ASP A 14 7.24 -9.94 6.89
CA ASP A 14 8.40 -10.84 6.83
C ASP A 14 9.07 -10.78 5.44
N GLU A 15 8.28 -10.46 4.42
CA GLU A 15 8.77 -10.32 3.05
C GLU A 15 9.25 -8.92 2.72
N PRO A 16 10.37 -8.79 1.99
CA PRO A 16 10.84 -7.49 1.52
C PRO A 16 9.85 -6.85 0.54
N SER A 17 9.80 -5.52 0.56
CA SER A 17 8.82 -4.71 -0.17
C SER A 17 8.78 -4.99 -1.68
N TYR A 18 9.91 -5.34 -2.29
CA TYR A 18 9.94 -5.69 -3.71
C TYR A 18 9.22 -7.01 -4.02
N LYS A 19 9.29 -8.02 -3.12
CA LYS A 19 8.53 -9.27 -3.29
C LYS A 19 7.04 -9.02 -3.17
N ILE A 20 6.63 -8.20 -2.20
CA ILE A 20 5.23 -7.78 -2.05
C ILE A 20 4.74 -7.07 -3.32
N ALA A 21 5.54 -6.17 -3.89
CA ALA A 21 5.23 -5.50 -5.15
C ALA A 21 5.06 -6.50 -6.31
N HIS A 22 5.97 -7.47 -6.43
CA HIS A 22 5.88 -8.53 -7.44
C HIS A 22 4.62 -9.38 -7.28
N LYS A 23 4.28 -9.79 -6.05
CA LYS A 23 3.04 -10.53 -5.75
C LYS A 23 1.78 -9.74 -6.07
N ALA A 24 1.81 -8.43 -5.84
CA ALA A 24 0.72 -7.51 -6.19
C ALA A 24 0.68 -7.14 -7.69
N GLY A 25 1.62 -7.65 -8.49
CA GLY A 25 1.70 -7.36 -9.92
C GLY A 25 2.04 -5.90 -10.24
N ILE A 26 2.80 -5.22 -9.38
CA ILE A 26 3.23 -3.84 -9.58
C ILE A 26 4.76 -3.72 -9.53
N ASN A 27 5.29 -2.70 -10.18
CA ASN A 27 6.73 -2.45 -10.15
C ASN A 27 7.16 -2.02 -8.72
N PRO A 28 8.26 -2.56 -8.16
CA PRO A 28 8.77 -2.18 -6.84
C PRO A 28 9.05 -0.68 -6.71
N SER A 29 9.52 -0.02 -7.78
CA SER A 29 9.68 1.43 -7.83
C SER A 29 8.35 2.17 -7.72
N THR A 30 7.27 1.61 -8.29
CA THR A 30 5.92 2.15 -8.16
C THR A 30 5.43 2.02 -6.72
N LEU A 31 5.63 0.86 -6.08
CA LEU A 31 5.29 0.68 -4.66
C LEU A 31 6.03 1.69 -3.78
N SER A 32 7.34 1.85 -3.98
CA SER A 32 8.15 2.83 -3.24
C SER A 32 7.62 4.26 -3.40
N LYS A 33 7.33 4.68 -4.64
CA LYS A 33 6.74 6.01 -4.92
C LYS A 33 5.37 6.20 -4.27
N ILE A 34 4.56 5.15 -4.17
CA ILE A 34 3.26 5.17 -3.50
C ILE A 34 3.44 5.31 -1.98
N VAL A 35 4.33 4.52 -1.38
CA VAL A 35 4.62 4.53 0.07
C VAL A 35 5.23 5.87 0.51
N CYS A 36 6.16 6.41 -0.28
CA CYS A 36 6.77 7.72 -0.05
C CYS A 36 5.81 8.90 -0.31
N GLY A 37 4.63 8.66 -0.90
CA GLY A 37 3.65 9.71 -1.20
C GLY A 37 4.00 10.57 -2.42
N ILE A 38 5.00 10.18 -3.21
CA ILE A 38 5.37 10.85 -4.48
C ILE A 38 4.23 10.69 -5.50
N VAL A 39 3.60 9.51 -5.54
CA VAL A 39 2.44 9.23 -6.39
C VAL A 39 1.17 9.48 -5.60
N LYS A 40 0.34 10.42 -6.06
CA LYS A 40 -1.03 10.59 -5.55
C LYS A 40 -1.87 9.39 -5.98
N VAL A 41 -2.22 8.54 -5.01
CA VAL A 41 -3.17 7.45 -5.19
C VAL A 41 -4.59 7.92 -4.83
N LYS A 42 -5.58 7.47 -5.61
CA LYS A 42 -6.99 7.72 -5.33
C LYS A 42 -7.57 6.58 -4.47
N PRO A 43 -8.62 6.83 -3.67
CA PRO A 43 -9.39 5.76 -3.05
C PRO A 43 -9.87 4.78 -4.13
N GLY A 44 -9.60 3.48 -3.94
CA GLY A 44 -9.91 2.45 -4.93
C GLY A 44 -8.83 2.23 -6.01
N ASP A 45 -7.65 2.83 -5.88
CA ASP A 45 -6.53 2.54 -6.79
C ASP A 45 -6.17 1.05 -6.74
N SER A 46 -6.35 0.36 -7.86
CA SER A 46 -6.19 -1.10 -7.96
C SER A 46 -4.80 -1.58 -7.54
N ARG A 47 -3.76 -0.74 -7.67
CA ARG A 47 -2.39 -1.09 -7.25
C ARG A 47 -2.29 -1.20 -5.74
N VAL A 48 -2.90 -0.25 -5.03
CA VAL A 48 -2.92 -0.23 -3.57
C VAL A 48 -3.79 -1.36 -3.04
N LEU A 49 -4.94 -1.62 -3.69
CA LEU A 49 -5.82 -2.73 -3.33
C LEU A 49 -5.14 -4.10 -3.44
N ARG A 50 -4.41 -4.34 -4.52
CA ARG A 50 -3.64 -5.58 -4.71
C ARG A 50 -2.55 -5.76 -3.66
N VAL A 51 -1.85 -4.68 -3.31
CA VAL A 51 -0.84 -4.71 -2.22
C VAL A 51 -1.51 -5.01 -0.88
N GLY A 52 -2.67 -4.39 -0.63
CA GLY A 52 -3.49 -4.68 0.54
C GLY A 52 -3.90 -6.15 0.61
N GLU A 53 -4.35 -6.73 -0.50
CA GLU A 53 -4.74 -8.14 -0.60
C GLU A 53 -3.58 -9.09 -0.28
N VAL A 54 -2.38 -8.83 -0.83
CA VAL A 54 -1.17 -9.60 -0.52
C VAL A 54 -0.81 -9.55 0.97
N LEU A 55 -1.08 -8.41 1.62
CA LEU A 55 -0.79 -8.20 3.04
C LEU A 55 -1.97 -8.58 3.96
N GLY A 56 -3.10 -9.04 3.42
CA GLY A 56 -4.31 -9.34 4.20
C GLY A 56 -5.00 -8.10 4.80
N ILE A 57 -4.73 -6.91 4.26
CA ILE A 57 -5.35 -5.65 4.71
C ILE A 57 -6.59 -5.37 3.86
N LYS A 58 -7.68 -4.98 4.53
CA LYS A 58 -8.90 -4.59 3.83
C LYS A 58 -8.67 -3.36 2.95
N PRO A 59 -9.33 -3.27 1.77
CA PRO A 59 -9.30 -2.10 0.88
C PRO A 59 -9.44 -0.76 1.58
N GLU A 60 -10.38 -0.68 2.52
CA GLU A 60 -10.72 0.54 3.25
C GLU A 60 -9.64 1.01 4.24
N GLU A 61 -8.78 0.09 4.68
CA GLU A 61 -7.67 0.38 5.60
C GLU A 61 -6.36 0.69 4.87
N CYS A 62 -6.32 0.42 3.56
CA CYS A 62 -5.16 0.71 2.71
C CYS A 62 -5.02 2.21 2.41
N PHE A 63 -6.13 2.95 2.48
CA PHE A 63 -6.16 4.40 2.24
C PHE A 63 -6.34 5.12 3.56
N GLU A 64 -5.70 6.28 3.69
CA GLU A 64 -6.00 7.19 4.78
C GLU A 64 -7.46 7.64 4.63
N LYS A 65 -8.36 7.10 5.47
CA LYS A 65 -9.58 7.82 5.83
C LYS A 65 -9.08 9.01 6.64
N GLY A 66 -9.34 10.23 6.19
CA GLY A 66 -9.03 11.41 6.99
C GLY A 66 -9.66 11.19 8.37
N THR A 67 -8.83 10.91 9.37
CA THR A 67 -9.31 10.73 10.73
C THR A 67 -9.84 12.09 11.14
N ALA A 68 -11.17 12.18 11.22
CA ALA A 68 -11.84 13.19 12.01
C ALA A 68 -11.31 13.03 13.45
N ILE A 69 -10.46 13.98 13.85
CA ILE A 69 -10.21 14.31 15.24
C ILE A 69 -10.27 15.82 15.31
#